data_AF-A0A645F2N4-F1
#
_entry.id   AF-A0A645F2N4-F1
#
_cell.length_a   1.000
_cell.length_b   1.000
_cell.length_c   1.000
_cell.angle_alpha   90.00
_cell.angle_beta   90.00
_cell.angle_gamma   90.00
#
_symmetry.space_group_name_H-M   'P 1'
#
loop_
_entity.id
_entity.type
_entity.pdbx_description
1 polymer ?
#
loop_
_entity_poly.entity_id
_entity_poly.type
_entity_poly.pdbx_seq_one_letter_code
_entity_poly.pdbx_strand_id
1 'polypeptide(L)'
;MKKAMPLVKENRRDTGDAYSFNWSIRITPDLQMPFEPSHENMANLKLYPDQPVEVLAADLRRAFSGIVAGNVKEVGIRAIEEFGPYKIHGDSEMMRRMDDLLQGFVAQHRMKLPGTAYIPCYEICA
;
A
#
# COMPACT_ATOMS: atom_id res chain seq x y z
N MET A 1 3.30 21.42 -11.39
CA MET A 1 2.87 20.74 -12.63
C MET A 1 3.18 21.51 -13.92
N LYS A 2 2.73 22.77 -14.13
CA LYS A 2 2.94 23.51 -15.41
C LYS A 2 4.39 23.53 -15.91
N LYS A 3 5.37 23.74 -15.02
CA LYS A 3 6.81 23.77 -15.35
C LYS A 3 7.39 22.42 -15.81
N ALA A 4 6.76 21.29 -15.44
CA ALA A 4 7.23 19.96 -15.82
C ALA A 4 6.69 19.50 -17.19
N MET A 5 5.65 20.15 -17.71
CA MET A 5 5.01 19.75 -18.98
C MET A 5 5.95 19.82 -20.19
N PRO A 6 6.83 20.84 -20.34
CA PRO A 6 7.83 20.82 -21.40
C PRO A 6 8.77 19.61 -21.32
N LEU A 7 9.21 19.23 -20.12
CA LEU A 7 10.09 18.09 -19.88
C LEU A 7 9.39 16.75 -20.19
N VAL A 8 8.12 16.60 -19.78
CA VAL A 8 7.32 15.40 -20.12
C VAL A 8 7.14 15.30 -21.64
N LYS A 9 6.80 16.41 -22.30
CA LYS A 9 6.64 16.45 -23.76
C LYS A 9 7.95 16.06 -24.47
N GLU A 10 9.07 16.61 -24.02
CA GLU A 10 10.39 16.30 -24.57
C GLU A 10 10.75 14.84 -24.35
N ASN A 11 10.59 14.30 -23.14
CA ASN A 11 10.81 12.90 -22.85
C ASN A 11 10.02 11.96 -23.78
N ARG A 12 8.73 12.23 -24.03
CA ARG A 12 7.92 11.43 -24.97
C ARG A 12 8.42 11.52 -26.41
N ARG A 13 8.86 12.71 -26.85
CA ARG A 13 9.43 12.89 -28.19
C ARG A 13 10.73 12.11 -28.34
N ASP A 14 11.60 12.17 -27.33
CA ASP A 14 12.93 11.55 -27.36
C ASP A 14 12.85 10.02 -27.30
N THR A 15 11.81 9.47 -26.66
CA THR A 15 11.56 8.02 -26.61
C THR A 15 10.61 7.52 -27.70
N GLY A 16 10.06 8.39 -28.54
CA GLY A 16 9.04 8.05 -29.54
C GLY A 16 7.70 7.57 -28.94
N ASP A 17 7.42 7.94 -27.69
CA ASP A 17 6.22 7.52 -26.94
C ASP A 17 5.04 8.47 -27.19
N ALA A 18 3.82 8.01 -26.91
CA ALA A 18 2.62 8.83 -27.04
C ALA A 18 2.55 9.92 -25.96
N TYR A 19 1.94 11.06 -26.27
CA TYR A 19 1.70 12.10 -25.26
C TYR A 19 0.59 11.71 -24.27
N SER A 20 -0.44 11.00 -24.74
CA SER A 20 -1.66 10.67 -23.98
C SER A 20 -1.58 9.39 -23.16
N PHE A 21 -0.63 8.50 -23.46
CA PHE A 21 -0.38 7.27 -22.71
C PHE A 21 1.12 7.01 -22.65
N ASN A 22 1.64 6.63 -21.49
CA ASN A 22 3.06 6.40 -21.30
C ASN A 22 3.36 4.92 -21.53
N TRP A 23 3.70 4.51 -22.76
CA TRP A 23 4.05 3.12 -23.06
C TRP A 23 5.47 2.77 -22.61
N SER A 24 6.35 3.77 -22.52
CA SER A 24 7.76 3.58 -22.16
C SER A 24 7.98 3.32 -20.68
N ILE A 25 6.99 3.63 -19.82
CA ILE A 25 7.06 3.35 -18.39
C ILE A 25 7.11 1.84 -18.15
N ARG A 26 8.15 1.39 -17.45
CA ARG A 26 8.28 0.00 -17.04
C ARG A 26 7.61 -0.19 -15.69
N ILE A 27 6.59 -1.03 -15.65
CA ILE A 27 5.92 -1.44 -14.43
C ILE A 27 6.22 -2.92 -14.23
N THR A 28 6.87 -3.27 -13.11
CA THR A 28 7.20 -4.66 -12.81
C THR A 28 5.93 -5.50 -12.58
N PRO A 29 5.93 -6.81 -12.90
CA PRO A 29 4.76 -7.67 -12.67
C PRO A 29 4.23 -7.61 -11.24
N ASP A 30 5.10 -7.47 -10.24
CA ASP A 30 4.73 -7.39 -8.83
C ASP A 30 3.77 -6.23 -8.50
N LEU A 31 3.84 -5.14 -9.27
CA LEU A 31 2.97 -3.98 -9.13
C LEU A 31 1.65 -4.12 -9.91
N GLN A 32 1.57 -5.06 -10.85
CA GLN A 32 0.40 -5.32 -11.68
C GLN A 32 -0.46 -6.46 -11.16
N MET A 33 0.16 -7.46 -10.53
CA MET A 33 -0.55 -8.63 -10.00
C MET A 33 -1.63 -8.19 -9.00
N PRO A 34 -2.89 -8.66 -9.18
CA PRO A 34 -3.93 -8.47 -8.19
C PRO A 34 -3.48 -9.02 -6.84
N PHE A 35 -3.84 -8.32 -5.77
CA PHE A 35 -3.56 -8.74 -4.41
C PHE A 35 -4.88 -8.93 -3.66
N GLU A 36 -5.15 -10.16 -3.24
CA GLU A 36 -6.27 -10.50 -2.37
C GLU A 36 -5.80 -10.46 -0.91
N PRO A 37 -6.34 -9.56 -0.07
CA PRO A 37 -5.87 -9.38 1.30
C PRO A 37 -6.52 -10.40 2.25
N SER A 38 -6.13 -11.67 2.16
CA SER A 38 -6.43 -12.65 3.21
C SER A 38 -5.45 -12.50 4.37
N HIS A 39 -5.77 -13.03 5.56
CA HIS A 39 -4.84 -13.05 6.71
C HIS A 39 -3.52 -13.73 6.37
N GLU A 40 -3.57 -14.81 5.60
CA GLU A 40 -2.39 -15.52 5.12
C GLU A 40 -1.53 -14.62 4.19
N ASN A 41 -2.15 -14.00 3.19
CA ASN A 41 -1.42 -13.15 2.24
C ASN A 41 -0.83 -11.90 2.92
N MET A 42 -1.54 -11.33 3.91
CA MET A 42 -1.05 -10.21 4.71
C MET A 42 0.11 -10.61 5.62
N ALA A 43 0.06 -11.79 6.23
CA ALA A 43 1.14 -12.30 7.07
C ALA A 43 2.40 -12.69 6.28
N ASN A 44 2.24 -13.10 5.01
CA ASN A 44 3.33 -13.52 4.13
C ASN A 44 4.06 -12.38 3.41
N LEU A 45 3.68 -11.11 3.65
CA LEU A 45 4.37 -9.96 3.07
C LEU A 45 5.82 -9.87 3.57
N LYS A 46 6.76 -9.61 2.66
CA LYS A 46 8.18 -9.48 3.00
C LYS A 46 8.48 -8.04 3.34
N LEU A 47 8.33 -7.66 4.60
CA LEU A 47 8.55 -6.29 5.06
C LEU A 47 9.90 -6.15 5.77
N TYR A 48 10.97 -6.56 5.08
CA TYR A 48 12.35 -6.53 5.56
C TYR A 48 13.24 -5.69 4.63
N PRO A 49 14.29 -5.03 5.14
CA PRO A 49 15.14 -4.15 4.33
C PRO A 49 16.18 -4.91 3.48
N ASP A 50 16.34 -6.22 3.66
CA ASP A 50 17.34 -7.07 3.01
C ASP A 50 16.93 -7.53 1.59
N GLN A 51 16.17 -6.70 0.88
CA GLN A 51 15.67 -6.97 -0.46
C GLN A 51 15.75 -5.71 -1.35
N PRO A 52 15.63 -5.84 -2.68
CA PRO A 52 15.57 -4.68 -3.56
C PRO A 52 14.44 -3.72 -3.18
N VAL A 53 14.71 -2.41 -3.23
CA VAL A 53 13.80 -1.37 -2.74
C VAL A 53 12.45 -1.36 -3.47
N GLU A 54 12.47 -1.71 -4.76
CA GLU A 54 11.27 -1.82 -5.60
C GLU A 54 10.38 -3.02 -5.22
N VAL A 55 10.97 -4.11 -4.71
CA VAL A 55 10.24 -5.28 -4.22
C VAL A 55 9.60 -4.96 -2.87
N LEU A 56 10.38 -4.35 -1.96
CA LEU A 56 9.87 -3.87 -0.69
C LEU A 56 8.72 -2.86 -0.87
N ALA A 57 8.85 -1.95 -1.83
CA ALA A 57 7.79 -1.00 -2.16
C ALA A 57 6.51 -1.71 -2.67
N ALA A 58 6.64 -2.80 -3.43
CA ALA A 58 5.51 -3.59 -3.88
C ALA A 58 4.77 -4.29 -2.72
N ASP A 59 5.50 -4.82 -1.72
CA ASP A 59 4.90 -5.42 -0.53
C ASP A 59 4.29 -4.39 0.42
N LEU A 60 4.93 -3.22 0.58
CA LEU A 60 4.31 -2.09 1.28
C LEU A 60 3.00 -1.65 0.59
N ARG A 61 2.97 -1.56 -0.75
CA ARG A 61 1.75 -1.28 -1.51
C ARG A 61 0.65 -2.30 -1.20
N ARG A 62 0.99 -3.59 -1.14
CA ARG A 62 0.06 -4.68 -0.79
C ARG A 62 -0.46 -4.54 0.65
N ALA A 63 0.42 -4.24 1.62
CA ALA A 63 0.04 -4.02 3.02
C ALA A 63 -1.01 -2.90 3.15
N PHE A 64 -0.74 -1.72 2.57
CA PHE A 64 -1.70 -0.61 2.59
C PHE A 64 -2.99 -0.95 1.83
N SER A 65 -2.91 -1.69 0.73
CA SER A 65 -4.09 -2.16 0.01
C SER A 65 -4.97 -3.06 0.87
N GLY A 66 -4.38 -3.94 1.67
CA GLY A 66 -5.08 -4.78 2.64
C GLY A 66 -5.74 -3.98 3.75
N ILE A 67 -5.05 -3.00 4.33
CA ILE A 67 -5.64 -2.09 5.34
C ILE A 67 -6.86 -1.35 4.77
N VAL A 68 -6.76 -0.83 3.54
CA VAL A 68 -7.90 -0.19 2.86
C VAL A 68 -9.04 -1.20 2.66
N ALA A 69 -8.74 -2.42 2.22
CA ALA A 69 -9.75 -3.45 2.03
C ALA A 69 -10.47 -3.81 3.33
N GLY A 70 -9.74 -4.05 4.42
CA GLY A 70 -10.29 -4.33 5.75
C GLY A 70 -11.13 -3.18 6.33
N ASN A 71 -10.89 -1.94 5.89
CA ASN A 71 -11.62 -0.77 6.37
C ASN A 71 -12.91 -0.46 5.59
N VAL A 72 -12.94 -0.69 4.26
CA VAL A 72 -14.04 -0.19 3.41
C VAL A 72 -14.62 -1.20 2.41
N LYS A 73 -13.97 -2.34 2.16
CA LYS A 73 -14.49 -3.34 1.22
C LYS A 73 -15.20 -4.44 1.99
N GLU A 74 -16.40 -4.79 1.56
CA GLU A 74 -17.27 -5.79 2.21
C GLU A 74 -16.54 -7.10 2.51
N VAL A 75 -15.79 -7.65 1.54
CA VAL A 75 -15.02 -8.90 1.71
C VAL A 75 -13.95 -8.76 2.79
N GLY A 76 -13.25 -7.62 2.83
CA GLY A 76 -12.23 -7.35 3.85
C GLY A 76 -12.85 -7.17 5.23
N ILE A 77 -13.90 -6.37 5.35
CA ILE A 77 -14.61 -6.14 6.62
C ILE A 77 -15.10 -7.46 7.21
N ARG A 78 -15.73 -8.33 6.41
CA ARG A 78 -16.19 -9.66 6.86
C ARG A 78 -15.04 -10.53 7.37
N ALA A 79 -13.92 -10.57 6.66
CA ALA A 79 -12.75 -11.33 7.10
C ALA A 79 -12.21 -10.82 8.45
N ILE A 80 -12.25 -9.51 8.68
CA ILE A 80 -11.84 -8.91 9.95
C ILE A 80 -12.82 -9.22 11.08
N GLU A 81 -14.13 -9.21 10.79
CA GLU A 81 -15.17 -9.59 11.76
C GLU A 81 -15.07 -11.07 12.16
N GLU A 82 -14.75 -11.95 11.21
CA GLU A 82 -14.70 -13.40 11.43
C GLU A 82 -13.37 -13.86 12.06
N PHE A 83 -12.24 -13.35 11.59
CA PHE A 83 -10.90 -13.83 11.95
C PHE A 83 -10.06 -12.82 12.75
N GLY A 84 -10.57 -11.61 12.98
CA GLY A 84 -9.87 -10.54 13.68
C GLY A 84 -8.94 -9.72 12.78
N PRO A 85 -8.10 -8.83 13.35
CA PRO A 85 -7.23 -7.95 12.58
C PRO A 85 -6.16 -8.70 11.79
N TYR A 86 -5.74 -8.14 10.65
CA TYR A 86 -4.58 -8.62 9.91
C TYR A 86 -3.31 -8.48 10.76
N LYS A 87 -2.57 -9.57 10.95
CA LYS A 87 -1.24 -9.53 11.57
C LYS A 87 -0.21 -9.19 10.50
N ILE A 88 0.50 -8.08 10.68
CA ILE A 88 1.52 -7.62 9.74
C ILE A 88 2.87 -7.72 10.44
N HIS A 89 3.78 -8.49 9.85
CA HIS A 89 5.09 -8.81 10.39
C HIS A 89 6.19 -8.28 9.48
N GLY A 90 7.37 -8.05 10.03
CA GLY A 90 8.54 -7.61 9.27
C GLY A 90 9.72 -7.28 10.15
N ASP A 91 10.64 -6.51 9.60
CA ASP A 91 11.75 -5.92 10.36
C ASP A 91 11.21 -5.01 11.48
N SER A 92 11.81 -5.12 12.67
CA SER A 92 11.30 -4.44 13.87
C SER A 92 11.32 -2.91 13.75
N GLU A 93 12.35 -2.33 13.14
CA GLU A 93 12.41 -0.88 12.94
C GLU A 93 11.39 -0.43 11.89
N MET A 94 11.24 -1.20 10.81
CA MET A 94 10.23 -0.95 9.79
C MET A 94 8.81 -1.03 10.34
N MET A 95 8.49 -2.08 11.12
CA MET A 95 7.19 -2.26 11.75
C MET A 95 6.89 -1.11 12.71
N ARG A 96 7.86 -0.70 13.54
CA ARG A 96 7.70 0.48 14.41
C ARG A 96 7.37 1.76 13.63
N ARG A 97 8.08 2.01 12.52
CA ARG A 97 7.83 3.20 11.66
C ARG A 97 6.46 3.12 10.96
N MET A 98 6.02 1.92 10.57
CA MET A 98 4.70 1.70 9.98
C MET A 98 3.60 1.96 11.03
N ASP A 99 3.77 1.47 12.25
CA ASP A 99 2.82 1.70 13.34
C ASP A 99 2.71 3.20 13.67
N ASP A 100 3.84 3.89 13.84
CA ASP A 100 3.89 5.35 14.06
C ASP A 100 3.10 6.12 12.97
N LEU A 101 3.30 5.74 11.69
CA LEU A 101 2.61 6.34 10.54
C LEU A 101 1.10 6.10 10.61
N LEU A 102 0.69 4.85 10.83
CA LEU A 102 -0.71 4.43 10.84
C LEU A 102 -1.46 5.04 12.04
N GLN A 103 -0.83 5.09 13.22
CA GLN A 103 -1.36 5.81 14.38
C GLN A 103 -1.54 7.30 14.08
N GLY A 104 -0.60 7.92 13.35
CA GLY A 104 -0.74 9.28 12.85
C GLY A 104 -1.98 9.49 11.97
N PHE A 105 -2.33 8.52 11.13
CA PHE A 105 -3.57 8.56 10.33
C PHE A 105 -4.83 8.42 11.19
N VAL A 106 -4.81 7.56 12.21
CA VAL A 106 -5.91 7.41 13.16
C VAL A 106 -6.14 8.71 13.94
N ALA A 107 -5.07 9.28 14.50
CA ALA A 107 -5.12 10.52 15.29
C ALA A 107 -5.61 11.73 14.47
N GLN A 108 -5.31 11.74 13.18
CA GLN A 108 -5.77 12.79 12.24
C GLN A 108 -7.14 12.48 11.60
N HIS A 109 -7.86 11.46 12.09
CA HIS A 109 -9.16 11.04 11.57
C HIS A 109 -9.18 10.74 10.06
N ARG A 110 -8.08 10.14 9.54
CA ARG A 110 -7.96 9.79 8.11
C ARG A 110 -8.43 8.38 7.77
N MET A 111 -8.69 7.54 8.78
CA MET A 111 -9.09 6.14 8.58
C MET A 111 -10.61 5.93 8.47
N LYS A 112 -11.41 6.87 8.97
CA LYS A 112 -12.88 6.80 8.98
C LYS A 112 -13.47 8.21 8.99
N LEU A 113 -14.62 8.39 8.34
CA LEU A 113 -15.39 9.63 8.46
C LEU A 113 -15.86 9.85 9.92
N PRO A 114 -16.08 11.11 10.33
CA PRO A 114 -16.54 11.42 11.69
C PRO A 114 -17.81 10.65 12.08
N GLY A 115 -17.91 10.27 13.36
CA GLY A 115 -19.14 9.72 13.95
C GLY A 115 -18.91 8.58 14.95
N THR A 116 -17.93 7.73 14.71
CA THR A 116 -17.56 6.63 15.63
C THR A 116 -16.04 6.49 15.70
N ALA A 117 -15.54 5.94 16.81
CA ALA A 117 -14.13 5.61 16.94
C ALA A 117 -13.72 4.60 15.86
N TYR A 118 -12.53 4.80 15.30
CA TYR A 118 -11.92 3.84 14.39
C TYR A 118 -11.28 2.70 15.20
N ILE A 119 -11.59 1.46 14.83
CA ILE A 119 -10.94 0.26 15.36
C ILE A 119 -10.03 -0.27 14.25
N PRO A 120 -8.70 -0.36 14.46
CA PRO A 120 -7.77 -0.88 13.47
C PRO A 120 -8.15 -2.27 12.97
N CYS A 121 -8.14 -2.45 11.64
CA CYS A 121 -8.28 -3.76 10.99
C CYS A 121 -6.94 -4.52 10.88
N TYR A 122 -5.91 -4.02 11.55
CA TYR A 122 -4.55 -4.52 11.50
C TYR A 122 -3.92 -4.50 12.89
N GLU A 123 -2.91 -5.33 13.07
CA GLU A 123 -2.02 -5.34 14.21
C GLU A 123 -0.58 -5.48 13.71
N ILE A 124 0.25 -4.48 14.04
CA ILE A 124 1.66 -4.49 13.72
C ILE A 124 2.39 -5.37 14.75
N CYS A 125 3.04 -6.42 14.27
CA CYS A 125 3.75 -7.39 15.08
C CYS A 125 5.26 -7.17 14.89
N ALA A 126 5.93 -6.72 15.95
CA ALA A 126 7.38 -6.47 15.99
C ALA A 126 8.16 -7.62 16.63
#